data_AF-A0A348DFN7-F1
#
_entry.id   AF-A0A348DFN7-F1
#
_cell.length_a   1.000
_cell.length_b   1.000
_cell.length_c   1.000
_cell.angle_alpha   90.00
_cell.angle_beta   90.00
_cell.angle_gamma   90.00
#
_symmetry.space_group_name_H-M   'P 1'
#
loop_
_entity.id
_entity.type
_entity.pdbx_description
1 polymer ?
#
loop_
_entity_poly.entity_id
_entity_poly.type
_entity_poly.pdbx_seq_one_letter_code
_entity_poly.pdbx_strand_id
1 'polypeptide(L)'
;MLGRQLGGSGDDVRNLITIQQRPANTPVMSGIEGRIRKALEQGEVVDLNITPIYHGPSRIPAGITIKAEGSGGFFEHVTVLNPPGM
;
A
#
# COMPACT_ATOMS: atom_id res chain seq x y z
N MET A 1 1.72 -2.21 3.21
CA MET A 1 2.91 -1.92 4.04
C MET A 1 4.04 -1.60 3.08
N LEU A 2 5.22 -1.16 3.51
CA LEU A 2 6.38 -1.26 2.65
C LEU A 2 7.09 -2.53 3.10
N GLY A 3 6.79 -3.63 2.41
CA GLY A 3 7.38 -4.92 2.69
C GLY A 3 8.90 -4.79 2.81
N ARG A 4 9.44 -5.50 3.80
CA ARG A 4 10.84 -5.65 4.24
C ARG A 4 11.93 -5.70 3.15
N GLN A 5 11.52 -5.90 1.91
CA GLN A 5 12.35 -6.08 0.74
C GLN A 5 12.58 -4.78 -0.06
N LEU A 6 12.04 -3.64 0.39
CA LEU A 6 12.26 -2.30 -0.21
C LEU A 6 13.02 -1.32 0.70
N GLY A 7 13.74 -1.83 1.69
CA GLY A 7 14.52 -0.99 2.62
C GLY A 7 13.75 -0.51 3.85
N GLY A 8 12.50 -0.95 4.06
CA GLY A 8 11.84 -0.81 5.36
C GLY A 8 12.35 -1.86 6.33
N SER A 9 12.95 -1.48 7.46
CA SER A 9 13.49 -2.43 8.46
C SER A 9 12.41 -3.32 9.11
N GLY A 10 11.14 -3.03 8.86
CA GLY A 10 10.02 -3.46 9.70
C GLY A 10 9.74 -2.47 10.84
N ASP A 11 10.59 -1.45 11.03
CA ASP A 11 10.50 -0.46 12.12
C ASP A 11 10.15 0.97 11.65
N ASP A 12 9.94 1.21 10.34
CA ASP A 12 9.40 2.52 9.92
C ASP A 12 7.89 2.55 10.19
N VAL A 13 7.59 3.01 11.41
CA VAL A 13 6.29 3.06 12.11
C VAL A 13 5.21 3.87 11.36
N ARG A 14 5.54 4.55 10.26
CA ARG A 14 4.65 5.48 9.55
C ARG A 14 3.68 4.81 8.57
N ASN A 15 3.77 3.49 8.35
CA ASN A 15 2.96 2.78 7.35
C ASN A 15 2.21 1.55 7.90
N LEU A 16 1.77 1.62 9.16
CA LEU A 16 0.91 0.63 9.82
C LEU A 16 -0.55 1.09 9.78
N ILE A 17 -1.23 0.88 8.65
CA ILE A 17 -2.70 1.00 8.60
C ILE A 17 -3.30 -0.38 8.91
N THR A 18 -4.22 -0.44 9.87
CA THR A 18 -4.97 -1.67 10.20
C THR A 18 -5.90 -2.04 9.04
N ILE A 19 -5.52 -3.06 8.27
CA ILE A 19 -6.35 -3.69 7.25
C ILE A 19 -6.54 -5.17 7.56
N GLN A 20 -7.64 -5.75 7.08
CA GLN A 20 -7.90 -7.17 7.22
C GLN A 20 -6.82 -8.03 6.56
N GLN A 21 -6.44 -9.12 7.23
CA GLN A 21 -5.38 -10.02 6.78
C GLN A 21 -5.70 -10.66 5.42
N ARG A 22 -6.98 -10.94 5.14
CA ARG A 22 -7.46 -11.47 3.86
C ARG A 22 -8.77 -10.79 3.45
N PRO A 23 -8.98 -10.48 2.15
CA PRO A 23 -8.02 -10.53 1.05
C PRO A 23 -7.15 -9.26 0.95
N ALA A 24 -7.38 -8.25 1.78
CA ALA A 24 -6.77 -6.92 1.64
C ALA A 24 -5.24 -6.96 1.84
N ASN A 25 -4.75 -7.48 2.97
CA ASN A 25 -3.30 -7.58 3.21
C ASN A 25 -2.62 -8.64 2.34
N THR A 26 -3.30 -9.76 2.06
CA THR A 26 -2.82 -10.80 1.14
C THR A 26 -4.00 -11.39 0.36
N PRO A 27 -3.95 -11.44 -0.99
CA PRO A 27 -2.80 -11.21 -1.87
C PRO A 27 -2.67 -9.78 -2.45
N VAL A 28 -3.66 -8.90 -2.26
CA VAL A 28 -3.78 -7.65 -3.05
C VAL A 28 -2.62 -6.68 -2.79
N MET A 29 -2.37 -6.36 -1.52
CA MET A 29 -1.27 -5.46 -1.14
C MET A 29 0.10 -6.00 -1.53
N SER A 30 0.33 -7.30 -1.38
CA SER A 30 1.59 -7.93 -1.76
C SER A 30 1.88 -7.79 -3.26
N GLY A 31 0.87 -7.85 -4.13
CA GLY A 31 1.03 -7.65 -5.56
C GLY A 31 1.40 -6.21 -5.94
N ILE A 32 0.80 -5.24 -5.25
CA ILE A 32 1.09 -3.80 -5.43
C ILE A 32 2.53 -3.51 -4.99
N GLU A 33 2.91 -3.98 -3.80
CA GLU A 33 4.29 -3.85 -3.28
C GLU A 33 5.33 -4.48 -4.21
N GLY A 34 5.00 -5.61 -4.84
CA GLY A 34 5.85 -6.26 -5.82
C GLY A 34 6.05 -5.45 -7.11
N ARG A 35 5.04 -4.71 -7.57
CA ARG A 35 5.15 -3.83 -8.76
C ARG A 35 5.99 -2.60 -8.47
N ILE A 36 5.74 -1.93 -7.34
CA ILE A 36 6.55 -0.78 -6.88
C ILE A 36 8.02 -1.20 -6.77
N ARG A 37 8.29 -2.42 -6.28
CA ARG A 37 9.66 -2.92 -6.22
C ARG A 37 10.35 -3.02 -7.55
N LYS A 38 9.67 -3.56 -8.57
CA LYS A 38 10.27 -3.69 -9.89
C LYS A 38 10.69 -2.32 -10.46
N ALA A 39 9.87 -1.28 -10.25
CA ALA A 39 10.23 0.08 -10.65
C ALA A 39 11.49 0.59 -9.92
N LEU A 40 11.59 0.37 -8.61
CA LEU A 40 12.78 0.72 -7.83
C LEU A 40 14.03 -0.07 -8.28
N GLU A 41 13.90 -1.37 -8.55
CA GLU A 41 14.97 -2.23 -9.08
C GLU A 41 15.43 -1.81 -10.48
N GLN A 42 14.54 -1.18 -11.26
CA GLN A 42 14.86 -0.57 -12.56
C GLN A 42 15.52 0.82 -12.44
N GLY A 43 15.72 1.32 -11.22
CA GLY A 43 16.39 2.58 -10.94
C GLY A 43 15.46 3.80 -10.91
N GLU A 44 14.14 3.60 -10.90
CA GLU A 44 13.20 4.71 -10.73
C GLU A 44 13.21 5.23 -9.30
N VAL A 45 13.02 6.55 -9.15
CA VAL A 45 12.60 7.15 -7.88
C VAL A 45 11.08 7.17 -7.87
N VAL A 46 10.46 6.56 -6.86
CA VAL A 46 8.99 6.44 -6.77
C VAL A 46 8.44 7.34 -5.66
N ASP A 47 7.58 8.29 -6.01
CA ASP A 47 6.72 9.02 -5.07
C ASP A 47 5.52 8.14 -4.70
N LEU A 48 5.29 7.92 -3.41
CA LEU A 48 4.28 6.99 -2.89
C LEU A 48 3.37 7.68 -1.87
N ASN A 49 2.08 7.73 -2.20
CA ASN A 49 1.03 8.25 -1.33
C ASN A 49 0.05 7.13 -0.97
N ILE A 50 -0.22 6.96 0.33
CA ILE A 50 -1.14 5.95 0.86
C ILE A 50 -2.17 6.67 1.74
N THR A 51 -3.43 6.65 1.32
CA THR A 51 -4.52 7.40 1.97
C THR A 51 -5.58 6.43 2.49
N PRO A 52 -5.75 6.28 3.82
CA PRO A 52 -6.86 5.51 4.37
C PRO A 52 -8.20 6.22 4.14
N ILE A 53 -9.23 5.44 3.83
CA ILE A 53 -10.61 5.90 3.65
C ILE A 53 -11.42 5.49 4.87
N TYR A 54 -11.91 6.45 5.66
CA TYR A 54 -12.78 6.19 6.81
C TYR A 54 -14.22 6.59 6.50
N HIS A 55 -15.19 5.84 7.03
CA HIS A 55 -16.60 6.20 6.99
C HIS A 55 -17.11 6.54 8.39
N GLY A 56 -17.69 7.74 8.55
CA GLY A 56 -18.24 8.20 9.81
C GLY A 56 -17.21 8.20 10.95
N PRO A 57 -17.61 7.91 12.20
CA PRO A 57 -16.71 7.88 13.36
C PRO A 57 -15.86 6.60 13.45
N SER A 58 -15.82 5.76 12.40
CA SER A 58 -15.09 4.49 12.44
C SER A 58 -13.59 4.69 12.61
N ARG A 59 -12.98 3.95 13.53
CA ARG A 59 -11.53 3.85 13.68
C ARG A 59 -10.89 2.82 12.74
N ILE A 60 -11.71 2.05 12.03
CA ILE A 60 -11.28 1.07 11.03
C ILE A 60 -11.54 1.69 9.65
N PRO A 61 -10.53 1.80 8.77
CA PRO A 61 -10.75 2.31 7.42
C PRO A 61 -11.58 1.32 6.61
N ALA A 62 -12.50 1.83 5.78
CA ALA A 62 -13.27 1.06 4.80
C ALA A 62 -12.43 0.66 3.57
N GLY A 63 -11.26 1.27 3.40
CA GLY A 63 -10.31 0.95 2.35
C GLY A 63 -9.07 1.84 2.40
N ILE A 64 -8.17 1.65 1.44
CA ILE A 64 -6.97 2.46 1.27
C ILE A 64 -6.81 2.78 -0.21
N THR A 65 -6.56 4.04 -0.54
CA THR A 65 -6.08 4.46 -1.86
C THR A 65 -4.57 4.52 -1.86
N ILE A 66 -3.94 3.93 -2.87
CA ILE A 66 -2.51 3.93 -3.10
C ILE A 66 -2.25 4.61 -4.44
N LYS A 67 -1.37 5.60 -4.42
CA LYS A 67 -0.89 6.29 -5.60
C LYS A 67 0.64 6.23 -5.61
N ALA A 68 1.22 5.67 -6.66
CA ALA A 68 2.66 5.60 -6.83
C ALA A 68 3.04 6.09 -8.24
N GLU A 69 4.01 7.00 -8.33
CA GLU A 69 4.50 7.56 -9.58
C GLU A 69 6.02 7.46 -9.60
N GLY A 70 6.58 6.79 -10.61
CA GLY A 70 8.02 6.60 -10.79
C GLY A 70 8.61 7.56 -11.80
N SER A 71 9.86 7.99 -11.56
CA SER A 71 10.61 8.89 -12.44
C SER A 71 10.88 8.32 -13.84
N GLY A 72 10.72 7.02 -14.04
CA GLY A 72 10.86 6.32 -15.32
C GLY A 72 9.53 5.99 -16.00
N GLY A 73 8.41 6.52 -15.49
CA GLY A 73 7.08 6.34 -16.07
C GLY A 73 6.24 5.23 -15.42
N PHE A 74 6.72 4.60 -14.34
CA PHE A 74 5.87 3.73 -13.53
C PHE A 74 4.68 4.51 -12.94
N PHE A 75 3.49 3.92 -12.99
CA PHE A 75 2.28 4.52 -12.43
C PHE A 75 1.36 3.46 -11.84
N GLU A 76 0.92 3.66 -10.61
CA GLU A 76 -0.07 2.84 -9.92
C GLU A 76 -1.06 3.77 -9.21
N HIS A 77 -2.36 3.59 -9.45
CA HIS A 77 -3.41 4.28 -8.71
C HIS A 77 -4.58 3.34 -8.46
N VAL A 78 -4.68 2.84 -7.24
CA VAL A 78 -5.63 1.77 -6.88
C VAL A 78 -6.26 2.02 -5.51
N THR A 79 -7.50 1.57 -5.36
CA THR A 79 -8.17 1.51 -4.05
C THR A 79 -8.39 0.07 -3.65
N VAL A 80 -7.86 -0.31 -2.50
CA VAL A 80 -8.06 -1.62 -1.88
C VAL A 80 -9.14 -1.48 -0.81
N LEU A 81 -10.28 -2.15 -1.02
CA LEU A 81 -11.36 -2.16 -0.04
C LEU A 81 -10.97 -3.02 1.17
N ASN A 82 -11.33 -2.54 2.36
CA ASN A 82 -11.20 -3.24 3.63
C ASN A 82 -12.62 -3.55 4.13
N PRO A 83 -13.26 -4.63 3.64
CA PRO A 83 -14.62 -4.96 4.03
C PRO A 83 -14.68 -5.17 5.55
N PRO A 84 -15.73 -4.73 6.26
CA PRO A 84 -15.94 -5.13 7.65
C PRO A 84 -16.06 -6.66 7.74
N GLY A 85 -15.64 -7.24 8.88
CA GLY A 85 -15.48 -8.68 9.11
C GLY A 85 -16.42 -9.58 8.31
N MET A 86 -15.86 -10.45 7.46
CA MET A 86 -16.51 -11.72 7.12
C MET A 86 -16.36 -12.68 8.30
#